data_AF-X0RZZ7-F1
#
_entry.id   AF-X0RZZ7-F1
#
_cell.length_a   1.000
_cell.length_b   1.000
_cell.length_c   1.000
_cell.angle_alpha   90.00
_cell.angle_beta   90.00
_cell.angle_gamma   90.00
#
_symmetry.space_group_name_H-M   'P 1'
#
loop_
_entity.id
_entity.type
_entity.pdbx_description
1 polymer ?
#
loop_
_entity_poly.entity_id
_entity_poly.type
_entity_poly.pdbx_seq_one_letter_code
_entity_poly.pdbx_strand_id
1 'polypeptide(L)'
;MTGVTQSCADSAVEFAESKLGLGYDFVFPQKSMTGDRWYCSELVWASYMQSGVDLDPDAFGVTPDEIAVCPRVELVGEHIEYWEPAHNADDDLLSPE
;
A
#
# COMPACT_ATOMS: atom_id res chain seq x y z
N MET A 1 -23.38 5.77 -0.64
CA MET A 1 -21.97 5.81 -0.23
C MET A 1 -21.46 7.21 -0.47
N THR A 2 -20.76 7.81 0.48
CA THR A 2 -19.99 9.03 0.26
C THR A 2 -18.53 8.65 0.39
N GLY A 3 -17.87 8.43 -0.74
CA GLY A 3 -16.41 8.25 -0.79
C GLY A 3 -15.68 9.53 -0.42
N VAL A 4 -14.35 9.52 -0.57
CA VAL A 4 -13.53 10.73 -0.45
C VAL A 4 -14.06 11.82 -1.39
N THR A 5 -14.00 13.08 -0.96
CA THR A 5 -14.35 14.20 -1.83
C THR A 5 -13.33 14.32 -2.96
N GLN A 6 -13.71 14.94 -4.07
CA GLN A 6 -12.78 15.22 -5.16
C GLN A 6 -11.55 16.00 -4.67
N SER A 7 -11.74 16.98 -3.79
CA SER A 7 -10.64 17.76 -3.21
C SER A 7 -9.65 16.92 -2.41
N CYS A 8 -10.10 15.89 -1.69
CA CYS A 8 -9.21 14.97 -0.99
C CYS A 8 -8.43 14.10 -1.99
N ALA A 9 -9.08 13.63 -3.06
CA ALA A 9 -8.43 12.85 -4.10
C ALA A 9 -7.37 13.68 -4.86
N ASP A 10 -7.70 14.90 -5.27
CA ASP A 10 -6.78 15.81 -5.97
C ASP A 10 -5.55 16.12 -5.09
N SER A 11 -5.80 16.39 -3.81
CA SER A 11 -4.74 16.61 -2.82
C SER A 11 -3.83 15.39 -2.70
N ALA A 12 -4.37 14.19 -2.59
CA ALA A 12 -3.58 12.95 -2.54
C ALA A 12 -2.74 12.74 -3.80
N VAL A 13 -3.29 13.05 -4.99
CA VAL A 13 -2.56 13.00 -6.26
C VAL A 13 -1.39 14.01 -6.25
N GLU A 14 -1.64 15.27 -5.90
CA GLU A 14 -0.59 16.30 -5.83
C GLU A 14 0.57 15.89 -4.90
N PHE A 15 0.26 15.27 -3.76
CA PHE A 15 1.29 14.77 -2.85
C PHE A 15 2.10 13.65 -3.50
N ALA A 16 1.44 12.63 -4.06
CA ALA A 16 2.09 11.50 -4.70
C ALA A 16 2.98 11.95 -5.87
N GLU A 17 2.49 12.87 -6.71
CA GLU A 17 3.24 13.47 -7.81
C GLU A 17 4.47 14.23 -7.31
N SER A 18 4.37 14.92 -6.17
CA SER A 18 5.52 15.61 -5.55
C SER A 18 6.64 14.67 -5.12
N LYS A 19 6.38 13.35 -5.02
CA LYS A 19 7.36 12.33 -4.63
C LYS A 19 7.98 11.62 -5.84
N LEU A 20 7.58 11.96 -7.06
CA LEU A 20 8.16 11.36 -8.27
C LEU A 20 9.68 11.65 -8.34
N GLY A 21 10.44 10.61 -8.66
CA GLY A 21 11.91 10.66 -8.72
C GLY A 21 12.62 10.45 -7.37
N LEU A 22 11.88 10.39 -6.26
CA LEU A 22 12.43 9.97 -4.97
C LEU A 22 12.69 8.46 -4.93
N GLY A 23 13.57 8.06 -4.01
CA GLY A 23 13.98 6.65 -3.87
C GLY A 23 12.91 5.78 -3.22
N TYR A 24 12.95 4.48 -3.51
CA TYR A 24 12.19 3.49 -2.75
C TYR A 24 12.83 3.29 -1.38
N ASP A 25 12.02 3.20 -0.32
CA ASP A 25 12.52 2.84 1.01
C ASP A 25 12.50 1.32 1.20
N PHE A 26 13.68 0.75 1.44
CA PHE A 26 13.84 -0.68 1.74
C PHE A 26 13.96 -0.95 3.23
N VAL A 27 14.08 0.10 4.03
CA VAL A 27 13.95 0.05 5.47
C VAL A 27 12.49 0.41 5.74
N PHE A 28 11.81 -0.32 6.62
CA PHE A 28 10.42 -0.05 6.96
C PHE A 28 10.38 0.59 8.36
N PRO A 29 10.86 1.84 8.53
CA PRO A 29 10.84 2.50 9.83
C PRO A 29 9.42 2.93 10.22
N GLN A 30 9.29 3.67 11.32
CA GLN A 30 8.06 4.41 11.62
C GLN A 30 7.61 5.22 10.40
N LYS A 31 6.33 5.14 10.07
CA LYS A 31 5.74 5.91 8.97
C LYS A 31 5.91 7.42 9.18
N SER A 32 6.14 8.15 8.10
CA SER A 32 6.35 9.59 8.12
C SER A 32 5.67 10.27 6.93
N MET A 33 5.19 11.50 7.13
CA MET A 33 4.70 12.36 6.03
C MET A 33 5.81 13.20 5.39
N THR A 34 7.02 13.19 5.95
CA THR A 34 8.11 14.12 5.58
C THR A 34 9.37 13.42 5.05
N GLY A 35 9.29 12.12 4.74
CA GLY A 35 10.39 11.32 4.21
C GLY A 35 10.83 11.73 2.79
N ASP A 36 12.08 11.41 2.45
CA ASP A 36 12.66 11.55 1.11
C ASP A 36 12.74 10.21 0.35
N ARG A 37 12.24 9.14 0.97
CA ARG A 37 12.09 7.79 0.41
C ARG A 37 10.76 7.22 0.87
N TRP A 38 10.19 6.32 0.07
CA TRP A 38 8.86 5.79 0.31
C TRP A 38 8.78 4.33 -0.09
N TYR A 39 8.20 3.48 0.77
CA TYR A 39 7.73 2.16 0.35
C TYR A 39 6.26 2.23 -0.09
N CYS A 40 5.79 1.13 -0.70
CA CYS A 40 4.51 1.11 -1.42
C CYS A 40 3.31 1.63 -0.60
N SER A 41 3.09 1.08 0.59
CA SER A 41 1.94 1.39 1.44
C SER A 41 2.08 2.69 2.22
N GLU A 42 3.29 3.10 2.61
CA GLU A 42 3.51 4.40 3.25
C GLU A 42 3.17 5.56 2.33
N LEU A 43 3.57 5.49 1.05
CA LEU A 43 3.24 6.54 0.09
C LEU A 43 1.72 6.71 -0.06
N VAL A 44 0.98 5.59 -0.13
CA VAL A 44 -0.48 5.61 -0.23
C VAL A 44 -1.10 6.24 1.01
N TRP A 45 -0.69 5.79 2.21
CA TRP A 45 -1.18 6.37 3.46
C TRP A 45 -0.88 7.87 3.56
N ALA A 46 0.37 8.29 3.32
CA ALA A 46 0.78 9.68 3.45
C ALA A 46 0.03 10.61 2.47
N SER A 47 -0.25 10.12 1.26
CA SER A 47 -1.01 10.85 0.24
C SER A 47 -2.43 11.20 0.73
N TYR A 48 -3.11 10.26 1.38
CA TYR A 48 -4.45 10.51 1.93
C TYR A 48 -4.40 11.24 3.28
N MET A 49 -3.40 10.94 4.12
CA MET A 49 -3.24 11.52 5.45
C MET A 49 -3.07 13.04 5.41
N GLN A 50 -2.36 13.59 4.41
CA GLN A 50 -2.22 15.05 4.28
C GLN A 50 -3.54 15.79 4.06
N SER A 51 -4.58 15.09 3.59
CA SER A 51 -5.94 15.61 3.43
C SER A 51 -6.87 15.28 4.62
N GLY A 52 -6.32 14.70 5.69
CA GLY A 52 -7.06 14.30 6.89
C GLY A 52 -7.76 12.95 6.79
N VAL A 53 -7.46 12.15 5.76
CA VAL A 53 -7.99 10.80 5.58
C VAL A 53 -6.94 9.81 6.06
N ASP A 54 -7.05 9.43 7.34
CA ASP A 54 -6.16 8.45 7.92
C ASP A 54 -6.61 7.02 7.57
N LEU A 55 -5.79 6.31 6.79
CA LEU A 55 -6.04 4.94 6.36
C LEU A 55 -5.43 3.90 7.29
N ASP A 56 -4.49 4.32 8.15
CA ASP A 56 -3.78 3.45 9.08
C ASP A 56 -3.45 4.26 10.35
N PRO A 57 -4.28 4.17 11.39
CA PRO A 57 -4.21 5.06 12.55
C PRO A 57 -3.17 4.64 13.61
N ASP A 58 -2.46 3.54 13.40
CA ASP A 58 -1.48 3.06 14.37
C ASP A 58 -0.17 3.90 14.33
N ALA A 59 0.87 3.53 15.07
CA ALA A 59 2.13 4.30 15.11
C ALA A 59 3.31 3.63 14.37
N PHE A 60 3.09 2.48 13.74
CA PHE A 60 4.16 1.67 13.15
C PHE A 60 4.26 1.91 11.64
N GLY A 61 4.96 1.03 10.93
CA GLY A 61 4.94 1.05 9.47
C GLY A 61 3.55 0.69 8.95
N VAL A 62 3.22 1.15 7.74
CA VAL A 62 1.93 0.89 7.11
C VAL A 62 2.02 -0.39 6.30
N THR A 63 1.25 -1.41 6.59
CA THR A 63 1.17 -2.59 5.72
C THR A 63 0.06 -2.45 4.66
N PRO A 64 0.19 -3.08 3.48
CA PRO A 64 -0.91 -3.12 2.52
C PRO A 64 -2.20 -3.73 3.10
N ASP A 65 -2.07 -4.75 3.96
CA ASP A 65 -3.18 -5.39 4.64
C ASP A 65 -3.94 -4.44 5.57
N GLU A 66 -3.23 -3.57 6.32
CA GLU A 66 -3.86 -2.55 7.17
C GLU A 66 -4.71 -1.56 6.38
N ILE A 67 -4.22 -1.12 5.22
CA ILE A 67 -5.02 -0.29 4.31
C ILE A 67 -6.24 -1.06 3.81
N ALA A 68 -6.07 -2.33 3.42
CA ALA A 68 -7.15 -3.15 2.87
C ALA A 68 -8.28 -3.42 3.88
N VAL A 69 -7.96 -3.56 5.17
CA VAL A 69 -8.95 -3.79 6.24
C VAL A 69 -9.45 -2.51 6.92
N CYS A 70 -8.97 -1.35 6.49
CA CYS A 70 -9.37 -0.07 7.06
C CYS A 70 -10.90 0.14 6.95
N PRO A 71 -11.62 0.50 8.03
CA PRO A 71 -13.07 0.74 7.99
C PRO A 71 -13.54 1.86 7.04
N ARG A 72 -12.59 2.63 6.51
CA ARG A 72 -12.82 3.72 5.55
C ARG A 72 -12.62 3.29 4.09
N VAL A 73 -12.19 2.05 3.87
CA VAL A 73 -11.97 1.45 2.56
C VAL A 73 -13.12 0.48 2.26
N GLU A 74 -13.57 0.47 1.01
CA GLU A 74 -14.60 -0.42 0.50
C GLU A 74 -14.07 -1.13 -0.74
N LEU A 75 -14.31 -2.44 -0.82
CA LEU A 75 -13.96 -3.21 -2.01
C LEU A 75 -14.92 -2.86 -3.16
N VAL A 76 -14.40 -2.18 -4.17
CA VAL A 76 -15.17 -1.80 -5.38
C VAL A 76 -14.93 -2.73 -6.58
N GLY A 77 -13.88 -3.57 -6.53
CA GLY A 77 -13.56 -4.55 -7.55
C GLY A 77 -12.30 -5.34 -7.22
N GLU A 78 -12.26 -6.61 -7.63
CA GLU A 78 -11.11 -7.50 -7.47
C GLU A 78 -10.98 -8.42 -8.69
N HIS A 79 -9.74 -8.83 -8.99
CA HIS A 79 -9.44 -9.91 -9.92
C HIS A 79 -8.27 -10.69 -9.35
N ILE A 80 -8.59 -11.72 -8.58
CA ILE A 80 -7.60 -12.62 -8.01
C ILE A 80 -7.57 -13.85 -8.89
N GLU A 81 -6.59 -13.92 -9.80
CA GLU A 81 -6.31 -15.16 -10.50
C GLU A 81 -5.66 -16.13 -9.52
N TYR A 82 -6.14 -17.37 -9.50
CA TYR A 82 -5.46 -18.45 -8.81
C TYR A 82 -4.08 -18.61 -9.46
N TRP A 83 -3.03 -18.28 -8.71
CA TRP A 83 -1.67 -18.68 -9.06
C TRP A 83 -1.43 -20.07 -8.52
N GLU A 84 -0.92 -20.97 -9.36
CA GLU A 84 -0.37 -22.21 -8.82
C GLU A 84 0.70 -21.85 -7.78
N PRO A 85 0.69 -22.49 -6.60
CA PRO A 85 1.70 -22.23 -5.59
C PRO A 85 3.08 -22.42 -6.22
N ALA A 86 4.04 -21.56 -5.85
CA ALA A 86 5.42 -21.72 -6.30
C ALA A 86 5.84 -23.17 -6.06
N HIS A 87 6.29 -23.87 -7.11
CA HIS A 87 6.80 -25.24 -6.99
C HIS A 87 7.77 -25.29 -5.82
N ASN A 88 7.47 -26.14 -4.83
CA ASN A 88 8.42 -26.40 -3.77
C ASN A 88 9.64 -27.04 -4.44
N ALA A 89 10.84 -26.62 -4.09
CA ALA A 89 12.08 -27.25 -4.57
C ALA A 89 12.15 -28.76 -4.24
N ASP A 90 11.27 -29.23 -3.35
CA ASP A 90 11.13 -30.64 -2.97
C ASP A 90 10.25 -31.45 -3.94
N ASP A 91 9.44 -30.82 -4.80
CA ASP A 91 8.65 -31.53 -5.81
C ASP A 91 9.52 -32.09 -6.96
N ASP A 92 10.70 -31.50 -7.19
CA ASP A 92 11.70 -32.00 -8.15
C ASP A 92 12.47 -33.22 -7.63
N LEU A 93 12.32 -33.59 -6.35
CA LEU A 93 12.96 -34.78 -5.76
C LEU A 93 12.09 -36.03 -5.80
N LEU A 94 10.86 -35.94 -6.31
CA LEU A 94 9.88 -37.03 -6.33
C LEU A 94 9.54 -37.53 -7.74
N SER A 95 10.23 -37.08 -8.80
CA SER A 95 10.14 -37.73 -10.11
C SER A 95 11.00 -39.01 -10.12
N PRO A 96 10.42 -40.23 -10.17
CA PRO A 96 11.21 -41.42 -10.45
C PRO A 96 11.71 -41.39 -11.90
N GLU A 97 12.95 -41.85 -12.10
CA GLU A 97 13.56 -42.08 -13.43
C GLU A 97 12.76 -43.06 -14.30
#